data_AF-A0AAV9P6C7-F1
#
_entry.id   AF-A0AAV9P6C7-F1
#
_cell.length_a   1.000
_cell.length_b   1.000
_cell.length_c   1.000
_cell.angle_alpha   90.00
_cell.angle_beta   90.00
_cell.angle_gamma   90.00
#
_symmetry.space_group_name_H-M   'P 1'
#
loop_
_entity.id
_entity.type
_entity.pdbx_description
1 polymer ?
#
loop_
_entity_poly.entity_id
_entity_poly.type
_entity_poly.pdbx_seq_one_letter_code
_entity_poly.pdbx_strand_id
1 'polypeptide(L)'
;MSEGKYGSVLYPNHTYKAVRVEAESYGYLYVVWCSGEHELYDTKADPYQLNNLYQTDHSAHFNAYLDSAEHAQAEPLLMAEPVSVSNTSAYRKRQNDAEAVASGATVARLTLRLDALLLVLKTCSGRQCTHPWETLFPRGEVQSLADALDQRYEDFFETQVDTVQFEKCEKGYIAESEGPVWSGSQVYGMNHEMAFE
;
A
#
# COMPACT_ATOMS: atom_id res chain seq x y z
N MET A 1 -6.56 25.89 -4.42
CA MET A 1 -7.90 26.52 -4.48
C MET A 1 -8.73 25.81 -3.43
N SER A 2 -9.43 26.52 -2.55
CA SER A 2 -10.42 25.84 -1.71
C SER A 2 -11.63 25.53 -2.59
N GLU A 3 -12.06 24.27 -2.65
CA GLU A 3 -13.12 23.86 -3.55
C GLU A 3 -14.51 24.38 -3.10
N GLY A 4 -15.37 24.71 -4.08
CA GLY A 4 -16.77 25.07 -3.85
C GLY A 4 -17.06 26.55 -3.61
N LYS A 5 -18.36 26.87 -3.49
CA LYS A 5 -18.92 28.25 -3.42
C LYS A 5 -18.39 29.09 -2.25
N TYR A 6 -17.84 28.45 -1.22
CA TYR A 6 -17.31 29.09 -0.02
C TYR A 6 -15.78 29.02 0.10
N GLY A 7 -15.10 28.51 -0.93
CA GLY A 7 -13.65 28.34 -0.96
C GLY A 7 -12.88 29.61 -1.34
N SER A 8 -13.20 30.75 -0.73
CA SER A 8 -12.55 32.03 -1.04
C SER A 8 -11.17 32.21 -0.42
N VAL A 9 -10.84 31.40 0.60
CA VAL A 9 -9.56 31.48 1.31
C VAL A 9 -8.56 30.49 0.70
N LEU A 10 -7.46 31.02 0.17
CA LEU A 10 -6.32 30.22 -0.27
C LEU A 10 -5.44 29.90 0.93
N TYR A 11 -5.56 28.70 1.47
CA TYR A 11 -4.57 28.19 2.42
C TYR A 11 -3.29 27.82 1.65
N PRO A 12 -2.09 28.24 2.08
CA PRO A 12 -0.85 27.75 1.49
C PRO A 12 -0.62 26.29 1.89
N ASN A 13 0.15 25.55 1.08
CA ASN A 13 0.62 24.19 1.37
C ASN A 13 -0.49 23.16 1.68
N HIS A 14 -1.66 23.29 1.04
CA HIS A 14 -2.78 22.35 1.18
C HIS A 14 -2.88 21.32 0.06
N THR A 15 -1.84 21.20 -0.77
CA THR A 15 -1.86 20.31 -1.92
C THR A 15 -1.46 18.92 -1.47
N TYR A 16 -2.30 17.94 -1.76
CA TYR A 16 -2.07 16.54 -1.41
C TYR A 16 -2.53 15.63 -2.55
N LYS A 17 -2.03 14.40 -2.53
CA LYS A 17 -2.56 13.28 -3.30
C LYS A 17 -2.94 12.17 -2.34
N ALA A 18 -4.03 11.48 -2.64
CA ALA A 18 -4.51 10.40 -1.81
C ALA A 18 -4.96 9.22 -2.65
N VAL A 19 -4.74 8.02 -2.14
CA VAL A 19 -5.32 6.78 -2.66
C VAL A 19 -6.09 6.10 -1.55
N ARG A 20 -7.28 5.60 -1.90
CA ARG A 20 -8.09 4.77 -1.02
C ARG A 20 -8.27 3.41 -1.67
N VAL A 21 -7.93 2.36 -0.95
CA VAL A 21 -8.10 0.97 -1.39
C VAL A 21 -9.05 0.29 -0.44
N GLU A 22 -10.08 -0.35 -0.98
CA GLU A 22 -11.12 -1.02 -0.21
C GLU A 22 -11.33 -2.44 -0.75
N ALA A 23 -11.35 -3.40 0.17
CA ALA A 23 -11.71 -4.78 -0.06
C ALA A 23 -12.65 -5.27 1.06
N GLU A 24 -13.05 -6.53 1.01
CA GLU A 24 -13.85 -7.13 2.09
C GLU A 24 -13.01 -7.23 3.37
N SER A 25 -11.77 -7.73 3.26
CA SER A 25 -10.88 -8.02 4.38
C SER A 25 -9.97 -6.85 4.82
N TYR A 26 -9.78 -5.83 3.99
CA TYR A 26 -8.91 -4.69 4.30
C TYR A 26 -9.46 -3.38 3.73
N GLY A 27 -9.00 -2.26 4.30
CA GLY A 27 -9.31 -0.94 3.81
C GLY A 27 -8.26 0.06 4.28
N TYR A 28 -7.67 0.81 3.35
CA TYR A 28 -6.62 1.77 3.65
C TYR A 28 -6.85 3.09 2.92
N LEU A 29 -6.58 4.19 3.62
CA LEU A 29 -6.42 5.53 3.06
C LEU A 29 -4.98 5.98 3.26
N TYR A 30 -4.30 6.33 2.18
CA TYR A 30 -2.95 6.87 2.19
C TYR A 30 -2.92 8.24 1.53
N VAL A 31 -2.24 9.20 2.16
CA VAL A 31 -2.18 10.61 1.75
C VAL A 31 -0.73 11.07 1.78
N VAL A 32 -0.31 11.75 0.72
CA VAL A 32 1.00 12.42 0.60
C VAL A 32 0.76 13.91 0.40
N TRP A 33 1.30 14.73 1.31
CA TRP A 33 1.23 16.18 1.26
C TRP A 33 2.42 16.76 0.51
N CYS A 34 2.24 17.94 -0.10
CA CYS A 34 3.34 18.67 -0.73
C CYS A 34 4.43 19.13 0.25
N SER A 35 4.12 19.18 1.55
CA SER A 35 5.08 19.40 2.63
C SER A 35 5.99 18.20 2.91
N GLY A 36 5.72 17.04 2.29
CA GLY A 36 6.41 15.77 2.56
C GLY A 36 5.81 15.00 3.73
N GLU A 37 4.76 15.52 4.36
CA GLU A 37 4.01 14.80 5.39
C GLU A 37 3.17 13.69 4.77
N HIS A 38 3.00 12.61 5.53
CA HIS A 38 2.28 11.43 5.10
C HIS A 38 1.25 11.02 6.13
N GLU A 39 0.13 10.51 5.65
CA GLU A 39 -0.91 9.95 6.49
C GLU A 39 -1.31 8.57 5.97
N LEU A 40 -1.48 7.63 6.91
CA LEU A 40 -1.93 6.29 6.62
C LEU A 40 -2.97 5.88 7.65
N TYR A 41 -4.15 5.47 7.19
CA TYR A 41 -5.24 5.04 8.05
C TYR A 41 -5.75 3.67 7.60
N ASP A 42 -6.03 2.79 8.57
CA ASP A 42 -6.83 1.59 8.36
C ASP A 42 -8.32 1.97 8.50
N THR A 43 -9.05 1.97 7.39
CA THR A 43 -10.45 2.42 7.35
C THR A 43 -11.43 1.41 7.95
N LYS A 44 -10.99 0.16 8.16
CA LYS A 44 -11.80 -0.90 8.79
C LYS A 44 -11.66 -0.85 10.31
N ALA A 45 -10.43 -0.69 10.80
CA ALA A 45 -10.15 -0.55 12.23
C ALA A 45 -10.48 0.86 12.76
N ASP A 46 -10.32 1.88 11.92
CA ASP A 46 -10.57 3.28 12.24
C ASP A 46 -11.49 3.95 11.20
N PRO A 47 -12.81 3.73 11.29
CA PRO A 47 -13.78 4.30 10.34
C PRO A 47 -13.76 5.83 10.27
N TYR A 48 -13.30 6.48 11.35
CA TYR A 48 -13.25 7.94 11.48
C TYR A 48 -11.88 8.52 11.13
N GLN A 49 -10.87 7.69 10.83
CA GLN A 49 -9.54 8.09 10.36
C GLN A 49 -8.86 9.09 11.31
N LEU A 50 -8.84 8.76 12.60
CA LEU A 50 -8.30 9.59 13.67
C LEU A 50 -6.87 9.19 14.07
N ASN A 51 -6.45 7.96 13.76
CA ASN A 51 -5.17 7.39 14.18
C ASN A 51 -4.24 7.20 12.98
N ASN A 52 -3.33 8.15 12.76
CA ASN A 52 -2.35 8.08 11.67
C ASN A 52 -1.28 7.02 11.97
N LEU A 53 -1.31 5.91 11.23
CA LEU A 53 -0.37 4.79 11.32
C LEU A 53 1.02 5.13 10.78
N TYR A 54 1.17 6.15 9.94
CA TYR A 54 2.46 6.55 9.37
C TYR A 54 3.42 7.13 10.45
N GLN A 55 2.89 7.71 11.53
CA GLN A 55 3.70 8.23 12.63
C GLN A 55 4.27 7.15 13.55
N THR A 56 3.84 5.89 13.37
CA THR A 56 4.34 4.75 14.14
C THR A 56 5.67 4.26 13.59
N ASP A 57 6.39 3.45 14.37
CA ASP A 57 7.63 2.82 13.90
C ASP A 57 7.36 2.09 12.57
N HIS A 58 8.05 2.46 11.49
CA HIS A 58 7.83 1.86 10.16
C HIS A 58 8.21 0.37 10.10
N SER A 59 8.92 -0.13 11.12
CA SER A 59 9.19 -1.56 11.33
C SER A 59 8.06 -2.29 12.08
N ALA A 60 7.07 -1.58 12.60
CA ALA A 60 5.93 -2.17 13.26
C ALA A 60 5.20 -3.12 12.29
N HIS A 61 5.13 -4.38 12.69
CA HIS A 61 4.36 -5.39 12.00
C HIS A 61 2.89 -5.16 12.29
N PHE A 62 2.09 -5.00 11.24
CA PHE A 62 0.65 -5.08 11.37
C PHE A 62 0.26 -6.50 11.00
N ASN A 63 -0.63 -7.09 11.80
CA ASN A 63 -1.33 -8.29 11.40
C ASN A 63 -2.25 -7.86 10.26
N ALA A 64 -1.72 -7.86 9.03
CA ALA A 64 -2.52 -7.83 7.85
C ALA A 64 -3.48 -9.02 7.99
N TYR A 65 -4.74 -8.73 8.32
CA TYR A 65 -5.84 -9.68 8.23
C TYR A 65 -6.13 -9.92 6.74
N LEU A 66 -5.11 -10.35 6.01
CA LEU A 66 -5.24 -10.95 4.71
C LEU A 66 -5.45 -12.43 4.99
N ASP A 67 -6.70 -12.72 5.37
CA ASP A 67 -7.15 -14.08 5.58
C ASP A 67 -6.86 -14.86 4.30
N SER A 68 -5.92 -15.80 4.42
CA SER A 68 -5.70 -16.85 3.45
C SER A 68 -7.06 -17.47 3.17
N ALA A 69 -7.52 -17.37 1.93
CA ALA A 69 -8.69 -18.10 1.48
C ALA A 69 -8.45 -19.60 1.63
N GLU A 70 -8.78 -20.19 2.79
CA GLU A 70 -8.78 -21.64 2.99
C GLU A 70 -9.66 -22.07 4.19
N HIS A 71 -10.69 -22.88 3.88
CA HIS A 71 -11.49 -23.79 4.74
C HIS A 71 -12.77 -23.21 5.38
N ALA A 72 -13.96 -23.48 4.86
CA ALA A 72 -14.68 -24.77 4.90
C ALA A 72 -14.95 -25.30 6.34
N GLN A 73 -16.22 -25.23 6.73
CA GLN A 73 -16.96 -26.11 7.65
C GLN A 73 -16.24 -26.68 8.90
N ALA A 74 -16.62 -26.23 10.10
CA ALA A 74 -16.76 -27.11 11.28
C ALA A 74 -17.60 -26.48 12.41
N GLU A 75 -18.59 -27.24 12.88
CA GLU A 75 -19.43 -27.01 14.07
C GLU A 75 -18.72 -27.46 15.38
N PRO A 76 -19.29 -27.17 16.59
CA PRO A 76 -18.49 -26.93 17.80
C PRO A 76 -18.21 -28.14 18.71
N LEU A 77 -17.02 -28.07 19.31
CA LEU A 77 -16.58 -28.45 20.67
C LEU A 77 -16.90 -29.85 21.25
N LEU A 78 -15.82 -30.57 21.56
CA LEU A 78 -15.69 -31.33 22.82
C LEU A 78 -14.24 -31.27 23.33
N MET A 79 -14.13 -31.07 24.65
CA MET A 79 -12.97 -30.67 25.44
C MET A 79 -11.87 -31.75 25.51
N ALA A 80 -10.59 -31.36 25.56
CA ALA A 80 -9.52 -32.16 26.15
C ALA A 80 -8.42 -31.29 26.80
N GLU A 81 -7.93 -31.80 27.94
CA GLU A 81 -7.11 -31.22 29.02
C GLU A 81 -5.60 -31.01 28.72
N PRO A 82 -4.81 -30.38 29.63
CA PRO A 82 -3.57 -29.69 29.29
C PRO A 82 -2.36 -30.65 29.22
N VAL A 83 -1.57 -30.55 28.15
CA VAL A 83 -0.33 -31.33 28.03
C VAL A 83 0.90 -30.42 28.20
N SER A 84 1.75 -30.87 29.13
CA SER A 84 2.96 -30.27 29.65
C SER A 84 4.01 -29.87 28.61
N VAL A 85 4.51 -28.63 28.75
CA VAL A 85 5.63 -28.06 27.99
C VAL A 85 6.94 -28.79 28.33
N SER A 86 7.44 -29.62 27.41
CA SER A 86 8.80 -30.17 27.45
C SER A 86 9.72 -29.38 26.53
N ASN A 87 10.58 -28.56 27.14
CA ASN A 87 11.65 -27.80 26.48
C ASN A 87 12.67 -28.75 25.84
N THR A 88 12.63 -28.89 24.52
CA THR A 88 13.70 -29.53 23.74
C THR A 88 14.29 -28.52 22.75
N SER A 89 15.61 -28.58 22.57
CA SER A 89 16.39 -27.66 21.72
C SER A 89 15.98 -27.66 20.23
N ALA A 90 15.21 -28.66 19.80
CA ALA A 90 14.59 -28.71 18.48
C ALA A 90 13.39 -27.76 18.34
N TYR A 91 12.71 -27.41 19.44
CA TYR A 91 11.58 -26.49 19.43
C TYR A 91 12.02 -25.01 19.35
N ARG A 92 13.14 -24.65 20.00
CA ARG A 92 13.79 -23.34 19.80
C ARG A 92 14.26 -23.11 18.38
N LYS A 93 14.66 -24.18 17.68
CA LYS A 93 15.08 -24.07 16.28
C LYS A 93 13.88 -23.77 15.37
N ARG A 94 12.72 -24.40 15.61
CA ARG A 94 11.48 -24.04 14.91
C ARG A 94 10.92 -22.66 15.26
N GLN A 95 11.15 -22.17 16.48
CA GLN A 95 10.75 -20.79 16.83
C GLN A 95 11.64 -19.76 16.12
N ASN A 96 12.95 -19.98 16.04
CA ASN A 96 13.85 -19.09 15.31
C ASN A 96 13.71 -19.20 13.78
N ASP A 97 13.27 -20.36 13.26
CA ASP A 97 12.97 -20.53 11.83
C ASP A 97 11.56 -19.99 11.48
N ALA A 98 10.64 -19.90 12.44
CA ALA A 98 9.34 -19.22 12.31
C ALA A 98 9.43 -17.70 12.53
N GLU A 99 10.51 -17.21 13.12
CA GLU A 99 10.82 -15.79 13.29
C GLU A 99 11.47 -15.17 12.02
N ALA A 100 11.85 -16.01 11.04
CA ALA A 100 12.25 -15.59 9.70
C ALA A 100 11.13 -15.71 8.65
N VAL A 101 9.92 -16.16 9.06
CA VAL A 101 8.73 -16.30 8.21
C VAL A 101 7.52 -15.67 8.93
N ALA A 102 7.75 -14.56 9.62
CA ALA A 102 6.65 -13.68 10.00
C ALA A 102 6.40 -12.74 8.82
N SER A 103 5.47 -13.13 7.97
CA SER A 103 4.84 -12.34 6.92
C SER A 103 4.00 -11.18 7.50
N GLY A 104 4.53 -10.46 8.48
CA GLY A 104 3.92 -9.25 8.99
C GLY A 104 4.22 -8.13 8.01
N ALA A 105 3.22 -7.73 7.23
CA ALA A 105 3.31 -6.51 6.44
C ALA A 105 3.66 -5.35 7.39
N THR A 106 4.80 -4.71 7.16
CA THR A 106 5.19 -3.52 7.91
C THR A 106 4.54 -2.29 7.28
N VAL A 107 4.47 -1.19 8.03
CA VAL A 107 4.00 0.09 7.48
C VAL A 107 4.85 0.51 6.28
N ALA A 108 6.17 0.28 6.33
CA ALA A 108 7.05 0.56 5.19
C ALA A 108 6.61 -0.19 3.93
N ARG A 109 6.39 -1.52 4.05
CA ARG A 109 5.98 -2.36 2.91
C ARG A 109 4.66 -1.87 2.34
N LEU A 110 3.65 -1.67 3.18
CA LEU A 110 2.33 -1.17 2.78
C LEU A 110 2.42 0.20 2.09
N THR A 111 3.21 1.11 2.67
CA THR A 111 3.43 2.47 2.15
C THR A 111 3.96 2.41 0.72
N LEU A 112 5.02 1.64 0.45
CA LEU A 112 5.61 1.55 -0.89
C LEU A 112 4.60 1.08 -1.96
N ARG A 113 3.71 0.14 -1.63
CA ARG A 113 2.68 -0.35 -2.57
C ARG A 113 1.61 0.69 -2.83
N LEU A 114 1.15 1.36 -1.77
CA LEU A 114 0.16 2.43 -1.89
C LEU A 114 0.74 3.64 -2.62
N ASP A 115 2.02 3.93 -2.43
CA ASP A 115 2.72 5.01 -3.10
C ASP A 115 2.91 4.74 -4.61
N ALA A 116 3.33 3.52 -4.97
CA ALA A 116 3.37 3.08 -6.35
C ALA A 116 2.00 3.15 -7.04
N LEU A 117 0.94 2.72 -6.34
CA LEU A 117 -0.43 2.82 -6.84
C LEU A 117 -0.85 4.29 -7.02
N LEU A 118 -0.50 5.15 -6.06
CA LEU A 118 -0.76 6.58 -6.11
C LEU A 118 -0.01 7.25 -7.26
N LEU A 119 1.23 6.85 -7.53
CA LEU A 119 2.04 7.35 -8.64
C LEU A 119 1.37 7.06 -9.99
N VAL A 120 0.87 5.82 -10.19
CA VAL A 120 0.11 5.45 -11.40
C VAL A 120 -1.17 6.28 -11.50
N LEU A 121 -1.94 6.35 -10.42
CA LEU A 121 -3.27 6.97 -10.43
C LEU A 121 -3.23 8.50 -10.55
N LYS A 122 -2.20 9.17 -10.02
CA LYS A 122 -2.14 10.65 -10.06
C LYS A 122 -1.97 11.22 -11.47
N THR A 123 -1.48 10.42 -12.42
CA THR A 123 -1.28 10.80 -13.82
C THR A 123 -1.92 9.82 -14.80
N CYS A 124 -2.87 8.99 -14.35
CA CYS A 124 -3.44 7.94 -15.18
C CYS A 124 -4.24 8.49 -16.37
N SER A 125 -4.28 7.73 -17.45
CA SER A 125 -5.20 7.97 -18.58
C SER A 125 -5.79 6.66 -19.09
N GLY A 126 -7.09 6.68 -19.42
CA GLY A 126 -7.79 5.54 -20.01
C GLY A 126 -7.81 4.32 -19.08
N ARG A 127 -7.36 3.17 -19.59
CA ARG A 127 -7.42 1.88 -18.90
C ARG A 127 -6.61 1.85 -17.59
N GLN A 128 -5.53 2.63 -17.51
CA GLN A 128 -4.68 2.69 -16.31
C GLN A 128 -5.43 3.23 -15.09
N CYS A 129 -6.44 4.08 -15.29
CA CYS A 129 -7.24 4.63 -14.20
C CYS A 129 -8.21 3.61 -13.57
N THR A 130 -8.55 2.55 -14.30
CA THR A 130 -9.48 1.50 -13.84
C THR A 130 -8.76 0.18 -13.55
N HIS A 131 -7.58 -0.03 -14.13
CA HIS A 131 -6.74 -1.22 -13.96
C HIS A 131 -5.29 -0.82 -13.61
N PRO A 132 -5.08 -0.12 -12.49
CA PRO A 132 -3.74 0.38 -12.15
C PRO A 132 -2.76 -0.76 -11.83
N TRP A 133 -3.22 -1.89 -11.29
CA TRP A 133 -2.37 -3.07 -11.05
C TRP A 133 -1.87 -3.71 -12.35
N GLU A 134 -2.70 -3.75 -13.41
CA GLU A 134 -2.28 -4.20 -14.75
C GLU A 134 -1.16 -3.32 -15.31
N THR A 135 -1.13 -2.04 -14.91
CA THR A 135 -0.10 -1.09 -15.33
C THR A 135 1.24 -1.37 -14.64
N LEU A 136 1.22 -1.79 -13.38
CA LEU A 136 2.42 -2.19 -12.62
C LEU A 136 2.88 -3.61 -12.99
N PHE A 137 1.94 -4.52 -13.22
CA PHE A 137 2.17 -5.95 -13.47
C PHE A 137 1.38 -6.43 -14.70
N PRO A 138 1.89 -6.20 -15.92
CA PRO A 138 1.14 -6.43 -17.16
C PRO A 138 0.88 -7.90 -17.49
N ARG A 139 1.56 -8.86 -16.84
CA ARG A 139 1.27 -10.29 -17.02
C ARG A 139 0.20 -10.79 -16.04
N GLY A 140 -0.34 -9.91 -15.19
CA GLY A 140 -1.42 -10.22 -14.26
C GLY A 140 -0.96 -10.96 -13.01
N GLU A 141 0.33 -10.87 -12.65
CA GLU A 141 0.88 -11.53 -11.47
C GLU A 141 0.38 -10.92 -10.15
N VAL A 142 -0.08 -9.66 -10.19
CA VAL A 142 -0.66 -8.89 -9.08
C VAL A 142 -1.95 -8.25 -9.56
N GLN A 143 -3.05 -8.48 -8.85
CA GLN A 143 -4.36 -7.92 -9.19
C GLN A 143 -4.98 -7.10 -8.04
N SER A 144 -4.38 -7.18 -6.86
CA SER A 144 -4.86 -6.53 -5.65
C SER A 144 -3.70 -6.08 -4.76
N LEU A 145 -4.00 -5.24 -3.77
CA LEU A 145 -3.01 -4.83 -2.76
C LEU A 145 -2.53 -6.05 -1.94
N ALA A 146 -3.40 -7.05 -1.73
CA ALA A 146 -3.04 -8.27 -1.04
C ALA A 146 -1.93 -9.03 -1.78
N ASP A 147 -2.06 -9.17 -3.10
CA ASP A 147 -1.02 -9.81 -3.94
C ASP A 147 0.27 -8.99 -3.97
N ALA A 148 0.14 -7.65 -4.01
CA ALA A 148 1.27 -6.72 -4.03
C ALA A 148 2.09 -6.73 -2.73
N LEU A 149 1.50 -7.17 -1.62
CA LEU A 149 2.15 -7.31 -0.31
C LEU A 149 2.99 -8.59 -0.19
N ASP A 150 3.02 -9.46 -1.21
CA ASP A 150 3.95 -10.59 -1.25
C ASP A 150 5.41 -10.08 -1.27
N GLN A 151 6.26 -10.72 -0.46
CA GLN A 151 7.68 -10.38 -0.34
C GLN A 151 8.45 -10.56 -1.65
N ARG A 152 7.96 -11.40 -2.57
CA ARG A 152 8.57 -11.59 -3.90
C ARG A 152 8.63 -10.31 -4.74
N TYR A 153 7.87 -9.28 -4.37
CA TYR A 153 7.82 -8.00 -5.06
C TYR A 153 8.54 -6.85 -4.32
N GLU A 154 9.20 -7.10 -3.18
CA GLU A 154 9.93 -6.04 -2.46
C GLU A 154 10.89 -5.28 -3.38
N ASP A 155 11.80 -6.00 -4.05
CA ASP A 155 12.82 -5.40 -4.89
C ASP A 155 12.23 -4.49 -5.98
N PHE A 156 11.06 -4.84 -6.52
CA PHE A 156 10.36 -4.01 -7.50
C PHE A 156 9.90 -2.68 -6.90
N PHE A 157 9.20 -2.72 -5.77
CA PHE A 157 8.66 -1.53 -5.12
C PHE A 157 9.74 -0.67 -4.47
N GLU A 158 10.86 -1.25 -4.06
CA GLU A 158 11.97 -0.51 -3.43
C GLU A 158 12.90 0.14 -4.46
N THR A 159 13.14 -0.49 -5.60
CA THR A 159 14.22 -0.08 -6.52
C THR A 159 13.76 0.41 -7.88
N GLN A 160 12.60 -0.05 -8.36
CA GLN A 160 12.15 0.23 -9.73
C GLN A 160 11.09 1.31 -9.78
N VAL A 161 10.24 1.44 -8.76
CA VAL A 161 9.16 2.42 -8.73
C VAL A 161 9.58 3.63 -7.90
N ASP A 162 9.49 4.82 -8.50
CA ASP A 162 9.74 6.07 -7.79
C ASP A 162 8.61 6.38 -6.79
N THR A 163 8.90 7.23 -5.81
CA THR A 163 7.88 7.69 -4.86
C THR A 163 7.24 9.00 -5.29
N VAL A 164 5.98 9.21 -4.91
CA VAL A 164 5.26 10.47 -5.13
C VAL A 164 5.95 11.60 -4.37
N GLN A 165 6.30 12.66 -5.08
CA GLN A 165 6.99 13.82 -4.51
C GLN A 165 6.37 15.12 -5.01
N PHE A 166 6.77 16.22 -4.39
CA PHE A 166 6.41 17.55 -4.82
C PHE A 166 7.67 18.39 -4.83
N GLU A 167 7.94 19.07 -5.95
CA GLU A 167 9.01 20.07 -6.00
C GLU A 167 8.57 21.34 -5.24
N LYS A 168 7.29 21.71 -5.40
CA LYS A 168 6.71 22.92 -4.82
C LYS A 168 5.27 22.69 -4.39
N CYS A 169 4.92 23.31 -3.27
CA CYS A 169 3.54 23.43 -2.81
C CYS A 169 2.79 24.51 -3.60
N GLU A 170 2.30 24.15 -4.78
CA GLU A 170 1.53 25.07 -5.61
C GLU A 170 0.09 25.25 -5.11
N LYS A 171 -0.54 26.37 -5.49
CA LYS A 171 -1.91 26.72 -5.06
C LYS A 171 -3.02 25.97 -5.83
N GLY A 172 -2.64 25.00 -6.64
CA GLY A 172 -3.50 24.18 -7.48
C GLY A 172 -2.69 23.09 -8.17
N TYR A 173 -3.33 22.33 -9.03
CA TYR A 173 -2.64 21.30 -9.82
C TYR A 173 -1.73 21.96 -10.85
N ILE A 174 -0.41 21.78 -10.67
CA ILE A 174 0.64 22.23 -11.60
C ILE A 174 1.53 21.01 -11.84
N ALA A 175 1.43 20.41 -13.02
CA ALA A 175 2.07 19.13 -13.33
C ALA A 175 3.60 19.17 -13.14
N GLU A 176 4.22 20.31 -13.44
CA GLU A 176 5.67 20.51 -13.33
C GLU A 176 6.16 20.49 -11.89
N SER A 177 5.28 20.80 -10.92
CA SER A 177 5.62 20.78 -9.50
C SER A 177 5.31 19.45 -8.81
N GLU A 178 4.63 18.52 -9.50
CA GLU A 178 4.16 17.24 -8.96
C GLU A 178 4.90 16.06 -9.61
N GLY A 179 6.23 16.05 -9.52
CA GLY A 179 7.05 14.92 -9.96
C GLY A 179 6.99 13.71 -9.01
N PRO A 180 7.67 12.60 -9.32
CA PRO A 180 7.86 12.05 -10.67
C PRO A 180 6.51 11.68 -11.32
N VAL A 181 6.49 11.48 -12.64
CA VAL A 181 5.29 11.08 -13.40
C VAL A 181 5.40 9.62 -13.80
N TRP A 182 4.31 8.87 -13.69
CA TRP A 182 4.27 7.51 -14.21
C TRP A 182 4.42 7.50 -15.73
N SER A 183 5.49 6.89 -16.23
CA SER A 183 5.75 6.77 -17.68
C SER A 183 5.81 5.31 -18.16
N GLY A 184 5.69 4.34 -17.23
CA GLY A 184 5.83 2.92 -17.51
C GLY A 184 7.26 2.47 -17.85
N SER A 185 8.24 3.38 -17.98
CA SER A 185 9.63 3.02 -18.27
C SER A 185 10.24 2.11 -17.20
N GLN A 186 9.73 2.23 -15.97
CA GLN A 186 10.07 1.39 -14.82
C GLN A 186 9.69 -0.09 -15.03
N VAL A 187 8.63 -0.36 -15.80
CA VAL A 187 8.07 -1.72 -16.02
C VAL A 187 8.44 -2.25 -17.41
N TYR A 188 8.48 -1.37 -18.41
CA TYR A 188 8.62 -1.73 -19.83
C TYR A 188 10.02 -1.46 -20.39
N GLY A 189 11.07 -1.53 -19.54
CA GLY A 189 12.47 -1.26 -19.90
C GLY A 189 12.81 -1.53 -21.36
N MET A 190 12.91 -0.44 -22.14
CA MET A 190 13.22 -0.38 -23.57
C MET A 190 12.75 -1.57 -24.43
N ASN A 191 11.45 -1.87 -24.43
CA ASN A 191 10.81 -2.50 -25.59
C ASN A 191 9.65 -1.61 -26.06
N HIS A 192 9.96 -0.81 -27.08
CA HIS A 192 9.04 0.05 -27.80
C HIS A 192 8.02 -0.78 -28.58
N GLU A 193 6.99 -1.31 -27.91
CA GLU A 193 5.85 -1.92 -28.61
C GLU A 193 4.60 -2.10 -27.74
N MET A 194 4.28 -1.15 -26.85
CA MET A 194 2.91 -0.95 -26.35
C MET A 194 2.64 0.53 -26.09
N ALA A 195 2.88 1.35 -27.12
CA ALA A 195 2.26 2.67 -27.16
C ALA A 195 0.76 2.45 -27.38
N PHE A 196 -0.03 2.79 -26.36
CA PHE A 196 -1.48 2.82 -26.41
C PHE A 196 -1.95 3.73 -27.57
N GLU A 197 -2.70 3.16 -28.52
CA GLU A 197 -3.69 3.89 -29.32
C GLU A 197 -4.97 4.12 -28.51
#